data_AF-A0A937CEH9-F1
#
_entry.id   AF-A0A937CEH9-F1
#
_cell.length_a   1.000
_cell.length_b   1.000
_cell.length_c   1.000
_cell.angle_alpha   90.00
_cell.angle_beta   90.00
_cell.angle_gamma   90.00
#
_symmetry.space_group_name_H-M   'P 1'
#
loop_
_entity.id
_entity.type
_entity.pdbx_description
1 polymer ?
#
loop_
_entity_poly.entity_id
_entity_poly.type
_entity_poly.pdbx_seq_one_letter_code
_entity_poly.pdbx_strand_id
1 'polypeptide(L)'
;MWTCKNCNEDVEDNFDLCWNCGFDKLGNKTVDTSQEVLFKANKEEISNLKEQKVINTKNDKNALGLILVVIGVVLIIIAQNINTEYQDYTGRFIEDSTKKNIFLYSGIGLLLIGGIKAANTFTKSKST
;
A
#
# COMPACT_ATOMS: atom_id res chain seq x y z
N MET A 1 23.59 0.98 52.04
CA MET A 1 22.45 0.34 51.37
C MET A 1 21.53 -0.15 52.46
N TRP A 2 20.22 -0.07 52.24
CA TRP A 2 19.20 -0.56 53.16
C TRP A 2 18.27 -1.53 52.44
N THR A 3 17.80 -2.55 53.16
CA THR A 3 16.89 -3.55 52.61
C THR A 3 15.45 -3.14 52.88
N CYS A 4 14.63 -3.10 51.83
CA CYS A 4 13.23 -2.74 51.94
C CYS A 4 12.45 -3.79 52.75
N LYS A 5 11.82 -3.37 53.84
CA LYS A 5 11.02 -4.27 54.71
C LYS A 5 9.76 -4.85 54.04
N ASN A 6 9.33 -4.28 52.91
CA ASN A 6 8.10 -4.70 52.22
C ASN A 6 8.37 -5.67 51.06
N CYS A 7 9.42 -5.44 50.26
CA CYS A 7 9.73 -6.27 49.09
C CYS A 7 11.09 -6.97 49.16
N ASN A 8 11.87 -6.75 50.23
CA ASN A 8 13.20 -7.32 50.47
C ASN A 8 14.27 -6.95 49.43
N GLU A 9 14.02 -5.89 48.64
CA GLU A 9 14.98 -5.37 47.67
C GLU A 9 16.06 -4.51 48.35
N ASP A 10 17.28 -4.54 47.83
CA ASP A 10 18.37 -3.68 48.31
C ASP A 10 18.33 -2.31 47.62
N VAL A 11 18.33 -1.25 48.45
CA VAL A 11 18.18 0.14 48.01
C VAL A 11 19.39 0.95 48.49
N GLU A 12 19.87 1.88 47.68
CA GLU A 12 20.98 2.76 48.06
C GLU A 12 20.56 3.75 49.17
N ASP A 13 21.49 4.16 50.02
CA ASP A 13 21.17 5.03 51.17
C ASP A 13 20.72 6.44 50.77
N ASN A 14 21.05 6.83 49.54
CA ASN A 14 20.67 8.11 48.93
C ASN A 14 19.19 8.18 48.56
N PHE A 15 18.47 7.06 48.53
CA PHE A 15 17.03 7.04 48.27
C PHE A 15 16.24 6.89 49.57
N ASP A 16 15.24 7.76 49.74
CA ASP A 16 14.32 7.71 50.89
C ASP A 16 13.19 6.68 50.71
N LEU A 17 12.92 6.30 49.46
CA LEU A 17 11.86 5.36 49.08
C LEU A 17 12.44 4.18 48.30
N CYS A 18 11.84 3.01 48.50
CA CYS A 18 12.16 1.83 47.69
C CYS A 18 11.66 2.04 46.26
N TRP A 19 12.56 1.91 45.28
CA TRP A 19 12.25 2.04 43.86
C TRP A 19 11.29 0.96 43.34
N ASN A 20 11.23 -0.21 44.00
CA ASN A 20 10.40 -1.32 43.60
C ASN A 20 8.94 -1.18 44.11
N CYS A 21 8.76 -0.82 45.39
CA CYS A 21 7.43 -0.82 46.00
C CYS A 21 6.94 0.54 46.51
N GLY A 22 7.78 1.57 46.55
CA GLY A 22 7.42 2.92 47.00
C GLY A 22 7.19 3.07 48.51
N PHE A 23 7.71 2.15 49.32
CA PHE A 23 7.68 2.24 50.78
C PHE A 23 8.97 2.90 51.29
N ASP A 24 8.88 3.63 52.40
CA ASP A 24 10.03 4.26 53.05
C ASP A 24 10.91 3.23 53.82
N LYS A 25 12.02 3.73 54.38
CA LYS A 25 12.94 2.94 55.23
C LYS A 25 12.27 2.35 56.48
N LEU A 26 11.15 2.93 56.92
CA LEU A 26 10.40 2.50 58.10
C LEU A 26 9.30 1.48 57.76
N GLY A 27 8.94 1.32 56.49
CA GLY A 27 7.83 0.48 56.03
C GLY A 27 6.49 1.22 55.93
N ASN A 28 6.48 2.54 55.90
CA ASN A 28 5.29 3.34 55.63
C ASN A 28 5.14 3.56 54.13
N LYS A 29 3.89 3.49 53.65
CA LYS A 29 3.55 3.81 52.26
C LYS A 29 3.38 5.33 52.14
N THR A 30 4.37 6.00 51.56
CA THR A 30 4.26 7.44 51.26
C THR A 30 3.47 7.61 49.96
N VAL A 31 2.16 7.39 50.03
CA VAL A 31 1.26 7.82 48.96
C VAL A 31 1.08 9.32 49.13
N ASP A 32 1.85 10.10 48.39
CA ASP A 32 1.53 11.51 48.19
C ASP A 32 0.20 11.58 47.42
N THR A 33 -0.87 11.61 48.22
CA THR A 33 -2.28 11.57 47.80
C THR A 33 -2.66 12.82 46.98
N SER A 34 -1.71 13.74 46.76
CA SER A 34 -1.87 14.96 45.97
C SER A 34 -1.69 14.74 44.45
N GLN A 35 -1.01 13.67 43.99
CA GLN A 35 -0.82 13.43 42.54
C GLN A 35 -1.84 12.47 41.92
N GLU A 36 -2.49 11.61 42.71
CA GLU A 36 -3.45 10.63 42.16
C GLU A 36 -4.76 11.28 41.68
N VAL A 37 -5.10 12.46 42.20
CA VAL A 37 -6.29 13.22 41.80
C VAL A 37 -6.07 13.95 40.45
N LEU A 38 -4.83 14.31 40.11
CA LEU A 38 -4.48 14.99 38.85
C LEU A 38 -4.39 14.02 37.65
N PHE A 39 -4.03 12.76 37.88
CA PHE A 39 -3.93 11.76 36.80
C PHE A 39 -5.28 11.15 36.38
N LYS A 40 -6.31 11.18 37.24
CA LYS A 40 -7.65 10.68 36.88
C LYS A 40 -8.44 11.66 36.01
N ALA A 41 -8.24 12.96 36.17
CA ALA A 41 -8.88 13.96 35.31
C ALA A 41 -8.35 13.95 33.86
N ASN A 42 -7.10 13.52 33.64
CA ASN A 42 -6.47 13.57 32.32
C ASN A 42 -6.60 12.26 31.50
N LYS A 43 -7.15 11.20 32.10
CA LYS A 43 -7.29 9.88 31.43
C LYS A 43 -8.58 9.76 30.61
N GLU A 44 -9.62 10.51 30.96
CA GLU A 44 -10.90 10.51 30.23
C GLU A 44 -10.85 11.36 28.94
N GLU A 45 -10.01 12.39 28.89
CA GLU A 45 -9.86 13.21 27.67
C GLU A 45 -9.05 12.50 26.58
N ILE A 46 -8.11 11.63 26.96
CA ILE A 46 -7.22 10.92 26.03
C ILE A 46 -7.92 9.71 25.36
N SER A 47 -8.94 9.10 25.97
CA SER A 47 -9.69 8.01 25.34
C SER A 47 -10.58 8.49 24.18
N ASN A 48 -11.13 9.70 24.26
CA ASN A 48 -12.01 10.25 23.23
C ASN A 48 -11.25 10.73 21.97
N LEU A 49 -9.98 11.09 22.10
CA LEU A 49 -9.14 11.51 20.97
C LEU A 49 -8.57 10.34 20.15
N LYS A 50 -8.48 9.13 20.73
CA LYS A 50 -7.99 7.95 20.00
C LYS A 50 -9.05 7.28 19.13
N GLU A 51 -10.32 7.46 19.44
CA GLU A 51 -11.41 6.86 18.65
C GLU A 51 -11.71 7.66 17.37
N GLN A 52 -11.51 8.98 17.37
CA GLN A 52 -11.73 9.81 16.18
C GLN A 52 -10.62 9.69 15.11
N LYS A 53 -9.42 9.24 15.47
CA LYS A 53 -8.29 9.15 14.51
C LYS A 53 -8.25 7.84 13.71
N VAL A 54 -9.11 6.87 14.03
CA VAL A 54 -9.12 5.54 13.39
C VAL A 54 -10.16 5.42 12.27
N ILE A 55 -11.05 6.41 12.09
CA ILE A 55 -12.14 6.34 11.10
C ILE A 55 -11.71 6.81 9.69
N ASN A 56 -10.61 7.56 9.55
CA ASN A 56 -10.23 8.17 8.27
C ASN A 56 -9.21 7.39 7.43
N THR A 57 -8.91 6.13 7.74
CA THR A 57 -7.84 5.36 7.07
C THR A 57 -8.32 4.07 6.39
N LYS A 58 -9.57 4.02 5.91
CA LYS A 58 -10.12 2.80 5.27
C LYS A 58 -10.45 2.84 3.78
N ASN A 59 -10.28 3.96 3.05
CA ASN A 59 -10.88 4.06 1.70
C ASN A 59 -9.96 4.26 0.46
N ASP A 60 -8.63 4.11 0.55
CA ASP A 60 -7.78 4.53 -0.59
C ASP A 60 -7.26 3.41 -1.51
N LYS A 61 -7.69 2.15 -1.32
CA LYS A 61 -7.25 1.05 -2.21
C LYS A 61 -7.77 1.19 -3.65
N ASN A 62 -8.92 1.86 -3.84
CA ASN A 62 -9.51 2.06 -5.16
C ASN A 62 -8.91 3.24 -5.91
N ALA A 63 -8.34 4.23 -5.20
CA ALA A 63 -7.68 5.38 -5.81
C ALA A 63 -6.38 4.99 -6.53
N LEU A 64 -5.62 4.06 -5.94
CA LEU A 64 -4.36 3.59 -6.52
C LEU A 64 -4.57 2.80 -7.83
N GLY A 65 -5.67 2.05 -7.93
CA GLY A 65 -6.05 1.36 -9.17
C GLY A 65 -6.36 2.32 -10.33
N LEU A 66 -7.07 3.41 -10.06
CA LEU A 66 -7.39 4.43 -11.07
C LEU A 66 -6.12 5.12 -11.60
N ILE A 67 -5.17 5.45 -10.72
CA ILE A 67 -3.90 6.10 -11.13
C ILE A 67 -3.11 5.18 -12.07
N LEU A 68 -3.03 3.87 -11.77
CA LEU A 68 -2.31 2.92 -12.63
C LEU A 68 -2.95 2.75 -14.02
N VAL A 69 -4.29 2.78 -14.09
CA VAL A 69 -5.00 2.72 -15.38
C VAL A 69 -4.70 3.96 -16.23
N VAL A 70 -4.69 5.16 -15.62
CA VAL A 70 -4.38 6.40 -16.34
C VAL A 70 -2.94 6.39 -16.87
N ILE A 71 -1.97 5.96 -16.06
CA ILE A 71 -0.56 5.85 -16.49
C ILE A 71 -0.43 4.87 -17.68
N GLY A 72 -1.11 3.73 -17.63
CA GLY A 72 -1.09 2.74 -18.73
C GLY A 72 -1.60 3.31 -20.06
N VAL A 73 -2.69 4.09 -20.03
CA VAL A 73 -3.27 4.73 -21.23
C VAL A 73 -2.30 5.75 -21.83
N VAL A 74 -1.66 6.58 -21.00
CA VAL A 74 -0.68 7.57 -21.46
C VAL A 74 0.52 6.91 -22.15
N LEU A 75 1.04 5.81 -21.60
CA LEU A 75 2.16 5.09 -22.22
C LEU A 75 1.80 4.50 -23.60
N ILE A 76 0.56 4.02 -23.78
CA ILE A 76 0.09 3.49 -25.07
C ILE A 76 0.06 4.62 -26.13
N ILE A 77 -0.43 5.81 -25.76
CA ILE A 77 -0.47 6.96 -26.68
C ILE A 77 0.95 7.37 -27.08
N ILE A 78 1.88 7.42 -26.12
CA ILE A 78 3.29 7.73 -26.40
C ILE A 78 3.91 6.69 -27.35
N ALA A 79 3.65 5.40 -27.12
CA ALA A 79 4.17 4.33 -27.98
C ALA A 79 3.64 4.42 -29.42
N GLN A 80 2.35 4.78 -29.59
CA GLN A 80 1.77 5.01 -30.92
C GLN A 80 2.43 6.20 -31.62
N ASN A 81 2.68 7.30 -30.90
CA ASN A 81 3.31 8.50 -31.45
C ASN A 81 4.78 8.28 -31.86
N ILE A 82 5.54 7.46 -31.12
CA ILE A 82 6.91 7.09 -31.49
C ILE A 82 6.92 6.20 -32.75
N ASN A 83 5.96 5.27 -32.85
CA ASN A 83 5.91 4.36 -33.99
C ASN A 83 5.58 5.08 -35.31
N THR A 84 4.82 6.17 -35.27
CA THR A 84 4.55 7.00 -36.45
C THR A 84 5.80 7.70 -36.96
N GLU A 85 6.71 8.11 -36.09
CA GLU A 85 7.95 8.79 -36.48
C GLU A 85 8.98 7.82 -37.09
N TYR A 86 8.95 6.54 -36.72
CA TYR A 86 9.88 5.53 -37.22
C TYR A 86 9.63 5.12 -38.69
N GLN A 87 8.40 5.28 -39.18
CA GLN A 87 8.06 4.95 -40.57
C GLN A 87 8.68 5.93 -41.58
N ASP A 88 8.87 7.20 -41.21
CA ASP A 88 9.45 8.21 -42.11
C ASP A 88 10.97 8.05 -42.31
N TYR A 89 11.67 7.48 -41.32
CA TYR A 89 13.11 7.22 -41.44
C TYR A 89 13.45 5.96 -42.27
N THR A 90 12.53 5.00 -42.35
CA THR A 90 12.75 3.73 -43.07
C THR A 90 12.16 3.72 -44.48
N GLY A 91 11.16 4.57 -44.77
CA GLY A 91 10.54 4.68 -46.10
C GLY A 91 11.47 5.19 -47.20
N ARG A 92 12.54 5.94 -46.86
CA ARG A 92 13.47 6.49 -47.85
C ARG A 92 14.58 5.53 -48.33
N PHE A 93 14.70 4.35 -47.73
CA PHE A 93 15.71 3.33 -48.11
C PHE A 93 15.13 2.13 -48.88
N ILE A 94 13.81 1.98 -48.97
CA ILE A 94 13.18 0.77 -49.54
C ILE A 94 12.59 0.99 -50.95
N GLU A 95 12.53 2.23 -51.45
CA GLU A 95 11.98 2.50 -52.80
C GLU A 95 12.82 1.96 -53.96
N ASP A 96 14.11 1.65 -53.76
CA ASP A 96 14.94 1.08 -54.81
C ASP A 96 14.88 -0.46 -54.91
N SER A 97 14.26 -1.17 -53.95
CA SER A 97 14.26 -2.65 -53.92
C SER A 97 12.89 -3.34 -53.94
N THR A 98 11.76 -2.62 -53.77
CA THR A 98 10.44 -3.25 -53.58
C THR A 98 9.60 -3.48 -54.84
N LYS A 99 10.02 -3.03 -56.02
CA LYS A 99 9.27 -3.33 -57.27
C LYS A 99 9.27 -4.82 -57.67
N LYS A 100 9.97 -5.71 -56.96
CA LYS A 100 9.99 -7.15 -57.29
C LYS A 100 9.22 -8.08 -56.35
N ASN A 101 8.79 -7.66 -55.14
CA ASN A 101 8.21 -8.59 -54.15
C ASN A 101 6.74 -8.34 -53.75
N ILE A 102 6.09 -7.32 -54.31
CA ILE A 102 4.68 -6.98 -53.99
C ILE A 102 3.66 -8.03 -54.51
N PHE A 103 4.04 -8.96 -55.38
CA PHE A 103 3.11 -9.97 -55.90
C PHE A 103 2.89 -11.19 -55.00
N LEU A 104 3.66 -11.38 -53.90
CA LEU A 104 3.62 -12.63 -53.13
C LEU A 104 2.82 -12.57 -51.82
N TYR A 105 2.46 -11.39 -51.32
CA TYR A 105 1.84 -11.25 -49.99
C TYR A 105 0.32 -10.95 -49.99
N SER A 106 -0.30 -10.69 -51.14
CA SER A 106 -1.76 -10.45 -51.20
C SER A 106 -2.63 -11.71 -51.05
N GLY A 107 -2.03 -12.91 -51.12
CA GLY A 107 -2.77 -14.18 -51.03
C GLY A 107 -3.04 -14.69 -49.60
N ILE A 108 -2.26 -14.28 -48.60
CA ILE A 108 -2.30 -14.89 -47.26
C ILE A 108 -3.24 -14.14 -46.29
N GLY A 109 -3.53 -12.86 -46.54
CA GLY A 109 -4.38 -12.04 -45.68
C GLY A 109 -5.86 -12.44 -45.62
N LEU A 110 -6.35 -13.24 -46.58
CA LEU A 110 -7.76 -13.64 -46.66
C LEU A 110 -8.12 -14.89 -45.83
N LEU A 111 -7.15 -15.62 -45.29
CA LEU A 111 -7.42 -16.85 -44.50
C LEU A 111 -7.68 -16.60 -43.01
N LEU A 112 -7.30 -15.44 -42.45
CA LEU A 112 -7.41 -15.20 -41.00
C LEU A 112 -8.73 -14.57 -40.56
N ILE A 113 -9.49 -13.94 -41.45
CA ILE A 113 -10.77 -13.29 -41.09
C ILE A 113 -11.92 -14.31 -41.00
N GLY A 114 -11.78 -15.50 -41.60
CA GLY A 114 -12.79 -16.57 -41.56
C GLY A 114 -12.85 -17.38 -40.24
N GLY A 115 -11.79 -17.37 -39.42
CA GLY A 115 -11.68 -18.28 -38.27
C GLY A 115 -12.40 -17.82 -37.00
N ILE A 116 -12.63 -16.52 -36.82
CA ILE A 116 -13.14 -15.98 -35.54
C ILE A 116 -14.67 -16.18 -35.42
N LYS A 117 -15.40 -16.34 -36.53
CA LYS A 117 -16.86 -16.46 -36.49
C LYS A 117 -17.37 -17.85 -36.06
N ALA A 118 -16.51 -18.87 -36.02
CA ALA A 118 -16.89 -20.24 -35.65
C ALA A 118 -16.76 -20.54 -34.13
N ALA A 119 -15.97 -19.77 -33.38
CA ALA A 119 -15.74 -20.06 -31.95
C ALA A 119 -16.88 -19.60 -31.04
N ASN A 120 -17.66 -18.59 -31.44
CA ASN A 120 -18.72 -18.04 -30.58
C ASN A 120 -20.04 -18.83 -30.57
N THR A 121 -20.21 -19.83 -31.44
CA THR A 121 -21.42 -20.67 -31.45
C THR A 121 -21.30 -21.93 -30.61
N PHE A 122 -20.11 -22.29 -30.12
CA PHE A 122 -19.89 -23.56 -29.41
C PHE A 122 -20.09 -23.49 -27.88
N THR A 123 -20.12 -22.30 -27.28
CA THR A 123 -20.24 -22.15 -25.81
C THR A 123 -21.69 -22.10 -25.30
N LYS A 124 -22.69 -22.04 -26.19
CA LYS A 124 -24.11 -21.91 -25.79
C LYS A 124 -24.87 -23.23 -25.61
N SER A 125 -24.22 -24.39 -25.80
CA SER A 125 -24.90 -25.70 -25.83
C SER A 125 -24.75 -26.56 -24.56
N LYS A 126 -24.08 -26.11 -23.50
CA LYS A 126 -23.75 -26.96 -22.34
C LYS A 126 -24.47 -26.58 -21.03
N SER A 127 -25.66 -26.01 -21.15
CA SER A 127 -26.51 -25.60 -20.04
C SER A 127 -27.96 -26.02 -20.31
N THR A 128 -28.23 -27.32 -20.35
CA THR A 128 -29.54 -27.89 -20.04
C THR A 128 -29.36 -29.34 -19.59
#